data_AF-A0A916S788-F1
#
_entry.id   AF-A0A916S788-F1
#
_cell.length_a   1.000
_cell.length_b   1.000
_cell.length_c   1.000
_cell.angle_alpha   90.00
_cell.angle_beta   90.00
_cell.angle_gamma   90.00
#
_symmetry.space_group_name_H-M   'P 1'
#
loop_
_entity.id
_entity.type
_entity.pdbx_description
1 polymer ?
#
loop_
_entity_poly.entity_id
_entity_poly.type
_entity_poly.pdbx_seq_one_letter_code
_entity_poly.pdbx_strand_id
1 'polypeptide(L)' 'MKRKNFYEGLTTESLACFYVFVQKKLRQGDHLNRMLFENNLIEKVAKERGISLLELRIIGEWYIQKESHHTIEEINKSGE' A
#
# COMPACT_ATOMS: atom_id res chain seq x y z
N MET A 1 -0.22 27.26 6.28
CA MET A 1 0.72 26.10 6.26
C MET A 1 0.10 25.03 5.35
N LYS A 2 0.67 24.71 4.19
CA LYS A 2 0.16 23.64 3.31
C LYS A 2 0.33 22.32 4.07
N ARG A 3 -0.76 21.54 4.23
CA ARG A 3 -0.71 20.22 4.85
C ARG A 3 0.22 19.34 4.00
N LYS A 4 1.33 18.87 4.57
CA LYS A 4 2.24 17.95 3.86
C LYS A 4 1.48 16.65 3.55
N ASN A 5 1.65 16.14 2.35
CA ASN A 5 1.10 14.84 1.99
C ASN A 5 1.85 13.77 2.78
N PHE A 6 1.12 12.98 3.58
CA PHE A 6 1.69 11.91 4.41
C PHE A 6 2.59 10.97 3.61
N TYR A 7 2.22 10.66 2.37
CA TYR A 7 2.92 9.71 1.51
C TYR A 7 4.28 10.22 1.02
N GLU A 8 4.54 11.54 1.04
CA GLU A 8 5.81 12.12 0.60
C GLU A 8 7.01 11.59 1.40
N GLY A 9 6.81 11.29 2.68
CA GLY A 9 7.86 10.81 3.58
C GLY A 9 8.03 9.29 3.64
N LEU A 10 7.19 8.51 2.95
CA LEU A 10 7.26 7.05 3.00
C LEU A 10 8.33 6.49 2.07
N THR A 11 8.90 5.34 2.43
CA THR A 11 9.70 4.54 1.49
C THR A 11 8.82 4.01 0.34
N THR A 12 9.43 3.55 -0.75
CA THR A 12 8.71 2.98 -1.89
C THR A 12 7.89 1.76 -1.50
N GLU A 13 8.42 0.91 -0.63
CA GLU A 13 7.78 -0.30 -0.13
C GLU A 13 6.53 0.03 0.68
N SER A 14 6.65 1.00 1.61
CA SER A 14 5.51 1.44 2.40
C SER A 14 4.44 2.09 1.52
N LEU A 15 4.84 2.95 0.58
CA LEU A 15 3.92 3.55 -0.39
C LEU A 15 3.18 2.49 -1.21
N ALA A 16 3.88 1.45 -1.65
CA ALA A 16 3.32 0.32 -2.40
C ALA A 16 2.32 -0.50 -1.57
N CYS A 17 2.62 -0.79 -0.30
CA CYS A 17 1.68 -1.47 0.60
C CYS A 17 0.40 -0.65 0.81
N PHE A 18 0.52 0.68 1.02
CA PHE A 18 -0.64 1.57 1.11
C PHE A 18 -1.45 1.60 -0.19
N TYR A 19 -0.78 1.64 -1.34
CA TYR A 19 -1.45 1.57 -2.64
C TYR A 19 -2.31 0.31 -2.75
N VAL A 20 -1.75 -0.86 -2.46
CA VAL A 20 -2.49 -2.13 -2.52
C VAL A 20 -3.66 -2.15 -1.52
N PHE A 21 -3.47 -1.64 -0.31
CA PHE A 21 -4.54 -1.50 0.68
C PHE A 21 -5.69 -0.62 0.18
N VAL A 22 -5.38 0.58 -0.32
CA VAL A 22 -6.38 1.52 -0.85
C VAL A 22 -7.12 0.90 -2.03
N GLN A 23 -6.41 0.24 -2.94
CA GLN A 23 -7.00 -0.45 -4.09
C GLN A 23 -7.93 -1.59 -3.64
N LYS A 24 -7.57 -2.34 -2.59
CA LYS A 24 -8.45 -3.36 -2.00
C LYS A 24 -9.73 -2.75 -1.44
N LYS A 25 -9.63 -1.62 -0.72
CA LYS A 25 -10.78 -0.93 -0.14
C LYS A 25 -11.71 -0.32 -1.18
N LEU A 26 -11.15 0.25 -2.25
CA LEU A 26 -11.93 0.72 -3.41
C LEU A 26 -12.73 -0.43 -4.04
N ARG A 27 -12.11 -1.59 -4.28
CA ARG A 27 -12.81 -2.77 -4.82
C ARG A 27 -13.91 -3.29 -3.89
N GLN A 28 -13.77 -3.11 -2.58
CA GLN A 28 -14.77 -3.52 -1.59
C GLN A 28 -15.92 -2.52 -1.45
N GLY A 29 -15.81 -1.31 -2.01
CA GLY A 29 -16.81 -0.25 -1.82
C GLY A 29 -16.68 0.46 -0.46
N ASP A 30 -15.62 0.23 0.30
CA ASP A 30 -15.42 0.76 1.64
C ASP A 30 -14.91 2.21 1.59
N HIS A 31 -15.64 3.14 2.21
CA HIS A 31 -15.23 4.55 2.36
C HIS A 31 -14.74 5.19 1.05
N LEU A 32 -15.44 4.94 -0.08
CA LEU A 32 -15.02 5.28 -1.45
C LEU A 32 -14.41 6.68 -1.59
N ASN A 33 -15.10 7.72 -1.14
CA ASN A 33 -14.60 9.10 -1.27
C ASN A 33 -13.25 9.32 -0.58
N ARG A 34 -13.07 8.71 0.60
CA ARG A 34 -11.80 8.77 1.33
C ARG A 34 -10.73 7.98 0.58
N MET A 35 -11.02 6.77 0.11
CA MET A 35 -10.04 5.95 -0.59
C MET A 35 -9.65 6.51 -1.95
N LEU A 36 -10.56 7.16 -2.67
CA LEU A 36 -10.25 7.90 -3.90
C LEU A 36 -9.31 9.08 -3.62
N PHE A 37 -9.56 9.81 -2.53
CA PHE A 37 -8.67 10.88 -2.10
C PHE A 37 -7.26 10.35 -1.75
N GLU A 38 -7.17 9.29 -0.94
CA GLU A 38 -5.88 8.66 -0.62
C GLU A 38 -5.16 8.15 -1.88
N ASN A 39 -5.90 7.51 -2.81
CA ASN A 39 -5.35 7.03 -4.07
C ASN A 39 -4.72 8.17 -4.89
N ASN A 40 -5.41 9.30 -5.01
CA ASN A 40 -4.88 10.47 -5.74
C ASN A 40 -3.59 11.01 -5.09
N LEU A 41 -3.49 11.00 -3.76
CA LEU A 41 -2.27 11.43 -3.06
C LEU A 41 -1.10 10.48 -3.32
N ILE A 42 -1.36 9.17 -3.35
CA ILE A 42 -0.36 8.15 -3.66
C ILE A 42 0.10 8.27 -5.12
N GLU A 43 -0.84 8.40 -6.07
CA GLU A 43 -0.53 8.55 -7.50
C GLU A 43 0.34 9.77 -7.78
N LYS A 44 0.07 10.88 -7.07
CA LYS A 44 0.89 12.08 -7.16
C LYS A 44 2.33 11.83 -6.72
N VAL A 45 2.53 11.19 -5.56
CA VAL A 45 3.87 10.87 -5.05
C VAL A 45 4.59 9.86 -5.95
N ALA A 46 3.87 8.85 -6.46
CA ALA A 46 4.43 7.88 -7.40
C ALA A 46 4.96 8.56 -8.66
N LYS A 47 4.16 9.46 -9.24
CA LYS A 47 4.54 10.27 -10.40
C LYS A 47 5.75 11.16 -10.12
N GLU A 48 5.79 11.84 -8.97
CA GLU A 48 6.93 12.68 -8.57
C GLU A 48 8.22 11.89 -8.41
N ARG A 49 8.13 10.60 -8.04
CA ARG A 49 9.27 9.68 -7.89
C ARG A 49 9.61 8.90 -9.16
N GLY A 50 8.84 9.06 -10.24
CA GLY A 50 9.03 8.29 -11.48
C GLY A 50 8.68 6.80 -11.35
N ILE A 51 7.80 6.44 -10.41
CA ILE A 51 7.37 5.06 -10.16
C ILE A 51 5.99 4.85 -10.80
N SER A 52 5.83 3.80 -11.60
CA SER A 52 4.53 3.46 -12.18
C SER A 52 3.59 2.81 -11.17
N LEU A 53 2.28 2.94 -11.38
CA LEU A 53 1.29 2.28 -10.51
C LEU A 53 1.34 0.75 -10.60
N LEU A 54 1.83 0.22 -11.73
CA LEU A 54 2.06 -1.21 -11.89
C LEU A 54 3.21 -1.68 -10.97
N GLU A 55 4.32 -0.93 -10.90
CA GLU A 55 5.41 -1.22 -9.97
C GLU A 55 4.94 -1.16 -8.52
N LEU A 56 4.16 -0.15 -8.13
CA LEU A 56 3.57 -0.09 -6.79
C LEU A 56 2.69 -1.31 -6.49
N ARG A 57 1.92 -1.79 -7.46
CA ARG A 57 1.11 -3.01 -7.28
C ARG A 57 1.99 -4.22 -7.03
N ILE A 58 2.99 -4.44 -7.89
CA ILE A 58 3.89 -5.61 -7.82
C ILE A 58 4.64 -5.62 -6.49
N ILE A 59 5.25 -4.49 -6.12
CA ILE A 59 6.02 -4.37 -4.86
C ILE A 59 5.09 -4.60 -3.66
N GLY A 60 3.93 -3.96 -3.63
CA GLY A 60 3.01 -4.03 -2.50
C GLY A 60 2.43 -5.44 -2.31
N GLU A 61 2.04 -6.10 -3.41
CA GLU A 61 1.53 -7.47 -3.37
C GLU A 61 2.61 -8.45 -2.90
N TRP A 62 3.85 -8.31 -3.39
CA TRP A 62 4.96 -9.13 -2.95
C TRP A 62 5.24 -8.99 -1.44
N TYR A 63 5.29 -7.76 -0.92
CA TYR A 63 5.47 -7.52 0.52
C TYR A 63 4.35 -8.12 1.36
N ILE A 64 3.10 -7.91 0.97
CA ILE A 64 1.94 -8.46 1.69
C ILE A 64 1.96 -9.99 1.69
N GLN A 65 2.28 -10.62 0.56
CA GLN A 65 2.40 -12.07 0.46
C GLN A 65 3.53 -12.61 1.34
N LYS A 66 4.69 -11.96 1.31
CA LYS A 66 5.84 -12.35 2.14
C LYS A 66 5.52 -12.31 3.63
N GLU A 67 4.94 -11.21 4.11
CA GLU A 67 4.53 -11.08 5.52
C GLU A 67 3.47 -12.12 5.90
N SER A 68 2.53 -12.40 4.99
CA SER A 68 1.50 -13.43 5.22
C SER A 68 2.11 -14.82 5.38
N HIS A 69 3.09 -15.19 4.55
CA HIS A 69 3.80 -16.46 4.67
C HIS A 69 4.57 -16.57 5.99
N HIS A 70 5.30 -15.52 6.38
CA HIS A 70 6.00 -15.50 7.67
C HIS A 70 5.03 -15.66 8.86
N THR A 71 3.90 -14.96 8.83
CA THR A 71 2.88 -15.07 9.89
C THR A 71 2.32 -16.50 10.00
N ILE A 72 2.08 -17.17 8.86
CA ILE A 72 1.59 -18.56 8.83
C ILE A 72 2.66 -19.52 9.40
N GLU A 73 3.92 -19.34 9.04
CA GLU A 73 5.02 -20.15 9.58
C GLU A 73 5.18 -20.00 11.09
N GLU A 74 5.04 -18.78 11.63
CA GLU A 74 5.12 -18.51 13.07
C GLU A 74 3.96 -19.15 13.84
N ILE A 75 2.73 -19.06 13.31
CA ILE A 75 1.56 -19.72 13.89
C ILE A 75 1.77 -21.24 13.96
N ASN A 76 2.28 -21.84 12.88
CA ASN A 76 2.50 -23.28 12.82
C ASN A 76 3.61 -23.75 13.79
N LYS A 77 4.66 -22.95 13.99
CA LYS A 77 5.75 -23.26 14.94
C LYS A 77 5.36 -23.07 16.41
N SER A 78 4.33 -22.27 16.69
CA SER A 78 3.89 -21.95 18.06
C SER A 78 2.80 -22.90 18.57
N GLY A 79 2.32 -23.82 17.73
CA GLY A 79 1.30 -24.81 18.06
C GLY A 79 1.84 -26.21 18.37
N GLU A 80 3.17 -26.39 18.38
CA GLU A 80 3.89 -27.59 18.85
C GLU A 80 4.44 -27.37 20.28
#